data_AF-A0A0D0PVQ1-F1
#
_entry.id   AF-A0A0D0PVQ1-F1
#
_cell.length_a   1.000
_cell.length_b   1.000
_cell.length_c   1.000
_cell.angle_alpha   90.00
_cell.angle_beta   90.00
_cell.angle_gamma   90.00
#
_symmetry.space_group_name_H-M   'P 1'
#
loop_
_entity.id
_entity.type
_entity.pdbx_description
1 polymer ?
#
loop_
_entity_poly.entity_id
_entity_poly.type
_entity_poly.pdbx_seq_one_letter_code
_entity_poly.pdbx_strand_id
1 'polypeptide(L)'
;MTRGIGGHGVAGVLRNGPGPAVMLRAELDALPVAEHTGLPYASTATGRTSDGREVPVMHACGHDVHLACAAGAASALADDRDAWRGTVLVVGQAAEETLHSPEFRPQVGATLRTGIAALHAAALASLGRP
;
A
#
# COMPACT_ATOMS: atom_id res chain seq x y z
N MET A 1 5.64 11.72 -4.96
CA MET A 1 4.74 10.54 -5.01
C MET A 1 3.98 10.58 -6.33
N THR A 2 3.92 9.46 -7.03
CA THR A 2 3.11 9.26 -8.24
C THR A 2 1.87 8.44 -7.87
N ARG A 3 0.71 8.77 -8.43
CA ARG A 3 -0.58 8.09 -8.18
C ARG A 3 -1.23 7.71 -9.51
N GLY A 4 -2.21 6.81 -9.47
CA GLY A 4 -2.97 6.39 -10.65
C GLY A 4 -2.23 5.38 -11.54
N ILE A 5 -1.17 4.75 -11.03
CA ILE A 5 -0.43 3.72 -11.77
C ILE A 5 -1.31 2.49 -11.89
N GLY A 6 -1.71 2.10 -13.10
CA GLY A 6 -2.68 1.02 -13.28
C GLY A 6 -4.05 1.31 -12.64
N GLY A 7 -4.45 2.58 -12.60
CA GLY A 7 -5.75 3.04 -12.06
C GLY A 7 -5.68 3.50 -10.61
N HIS A 8 -5.21 2.64 -9.70
CA HIS A 8 -5.20 2.95 -8.25
C HIS A 8 -3.83 2.79 -7.58
N GLY A 9 -2.82 2.29 -8.30
CA GLY A 9 -1.47 2.12 -7.77
C GLY A 9 -0.78 3.45 -7.47
N VAL A 10 0.21 3.37 -6.59
CA VAL A 10 0.99 4.50 -6.09
C VAL A 10 2.47 4.16 -6.03
N ALA A 11 3.33 5.16 -6.19
CA ALA A 11 4.77 5.01 -6.04
C ALA A 11 5.43 6.20 -5.34
N GLY A 12 6.43 5.92 -4.51
CA GLY A 12 7.30 6.90 -3.87
C GLY A 12 8.77 6.54 -4.10
N VAL A 13 9.65 7.53 -4.14
CA VAL A 13 11.09 7.31 -4.37
C VAL A 13 11.87 7.98 -3.24
N LEU A 14 12.70 7.23 -2.53
CA LEU A 14 13.71 7.74 -1.61
C LEU A 14 15.07 7.67 -2.29
N ARG A 15 15.78 8.80 -2.39
CA ARG A 15 17.12 8.89 -2.96
C ARG A 15 18.12 9.23 -1.86
N ASN A 16 19.26 8.55 -1.85
CA ASN A 16 20.30 8.75 -0.86
C ASN A 16 21.70 8.55 -1.47
N GLY A 17 22.08 9.46 -2.36
CA GLY A 17 23.36 9.41 -3.08
C GLY A 17 23.43 8.32 -4.17
N PRO A 18 24.60 8.17 -4.82
CA PRO A 18 24.83 7.13 -5.83
C PRO A 18 24.77 5.73 -5.22
N GLY A 19 24.30 4.76 -6.00
CA GLY A 19 24.22 3.36 -5.54
C GLY A 19 23.14 2.58 -6.27
N PRO A 20 22.91 1.31 -5.86
CA PRO A 20 21.89 0.45 -6.44
C PRO A 20 20.47 0.98 -6.19
N ALA A 21 19.53 0.49 -6.98
CA ALA A 21 18.11 0.72 -6.78
C ALA A 21 17.43 -0.57 -6.29
N VAL A 22 16.61 -0.45 -5.24
CA VAL A 22 15.80 -1.54 -4.69
C VAL A 22 14.32 -1.13 -4.68
N MET A 23 13.42 -2.06 -4.94
CA MET A 23 11.98 -1.84 -4.89
C MET A 23 11.33 -2.56 -3.70
N LEU A 24 10.57 -1.82 -2.90
CA LEU A 24 9.65 -2.34 -1.91
C LEU A 24 8.24 -2.32 -2.52
N ARG A 25 7.68 -3.48 -2.84
CA ARG A 25 6.32 -3.62 -3.37
C ARG A 25 5.40 -4.13 -2.27
N ALA A 26 4.22 -3.53 -2.15
CA ALA A 26 3.12 -4.01 -1.32
C ALA A 26 1.80 -3.87 -2.07
N GLU A 27 0.81 -4.67 -1.69
CA GLU A 27 -0.51 -4.74 -2.32
C GLU A 27 -1.49 -3.81 -1.62
N LEU A 28 -2.46 -3.29 -2.36
CA LEU A 28 -3.44 -2.34 -1.84
C LEU A 28 -4.83 -2.93 -1.68
N ASP A 29 -5.14 -4.06 -2.30
CA ASP A 29 -6.49 -4.60 -2.36
C ASP A 29 -6.83 -5.55 -1.20
N ALA A 30 -8.13 -5.68 -0.96
CA ALA A 30 -8.75 -6.57 0.01
C ALA A 30 -9.66 -7.58 -0.71
N LEU A 31 -10.23 -8.53 0.01
CA LEU A 31 -11.11 -9.56 -0.53
C LEU A 31 -12.57 -9.39 -0.05
N PRO A 32 -13.57 -9.85 -0.84
CA PRO A 32 -14.99 -9.77 -0.51
C PRO A 32 -15.40 -10.84 0.53
N VAL A 33 -14.76 -10.80 1.69
CA VAL A 33 -14.95 -11.76 2.78
C VAL A 33 -15.37 -10.99 4.04
N ALA A 34 -16.37 -11.54 4.74
CA ALA A 34 -16.78 -11.03 6.04
C ALA A 34 -15.74 -11.39 7.10
N GLU A 35 -15.25 -10.39 7.83
CA GLU A 35 -14.31 -10.61 8.91
C GLU A 35 -15.01 -11.15 10.16
N HIS A 36 -14.54 -12.29 10.66
CA HIS A 36 -15.07 -12.96 11.85
C HIS A 36 -13.99 -13.15 12.93
N THR A 37 -12.97 -12.30 12.93
CA THR A 37 -11.83 -12.39 13.86
C THR A 37 -12.22 -11.99 15.29
N GLY A 38 -13.25 -11.16 15.45
CA GLY A 38 -13.66 -10.59 16.75
C GLY A 38 -12.68 -9.56 17.31
N LEU A 39 -11.71 -9.11 16.50
CA LEU A 39 -10.72 -8.13 16.92
C LEU A 39 -11.33 -6.73 17.02
N PRO A 40 -10.83 -5.85 17.92
CA PRO A 40 -11.35 -4.47 18.06
C PRO A 40 -11.23 -3.63 16.78
N TYR A 41 -10.34 -4.02 15.87
CA TYR A 41 -10.09 -3.37 14.58
C TYR A 41 -10.63 -4.18 13.39
N ALA A 42 -11.46 -5.20 13.63
CA ALA A 42 -12.07 -5.99 12.57
C ALA A 42 -12.81 -5.10 11.57
N SER A 43 -12.70 -5.43 10.29
CA SER A 43 -13.27 -4.65 9.22
C SER A 43 -14.79 -4.58 9.31
N THR A 44 -15.30 -3.36 9.19
CA THR A 44 -16.72 -3.06 8.97
C THR A 44 -16.98 -2.55 7.55
N ALA A 45 -15.98 -2.64 6.66
CA ALA A 45 -16.05 -2.08 5.33
C ALA A 45 -16.92 -2.95 4.41
N THR A 46 -17.66 -2.29 3.52
CA THR A 46 -18.35 -2.92 2.40
C THR A 46 -17.77 -2.42 1.07
N GLY A 47 -17.94 -3.24 0.05
CA GLY A 47 -17.53 -2.94 -1.31
C GLY A 47 -18.53 -3.53 -2.31
N ARG A 48 -18.28 -3.32 -3.60
CA ARG A 48 -19.13 -3.83 -4.68
C ARG A 48 -18.41 -4.85 -5.55
N THR A 49 -19.10 -5.91 -5.90
CA THR A 49 -18.69 -6.89 -6.93
C THR A 49 -18.93 -6.33 -8.33
N SER A 50 -18.42 -7.03 -9.36
CA SER A 50 -18.60 -6.64 -10.77
C SER A 50 -20.07 -6.63 -11.22
N ASP A 51 -20.90 -7.51 -10.67
CA ASP A 51 -22.36 -7.57 -10.88
C ASP A 51 -23.16 -6.57 -10.01
N GLY A 52 -22.47 -5.72 -9.25
CA GLY A 52 -23.06 -4.59 -8.52
C GLY A 52 -23.59 -4.91 -7.12
N ARG A 53 -23.49 -6.15 -6.65
CA ARG A 53 -23.86 -6.54 -5.27
C ARG A 53 -22.93 -5.89 -4.26
N GLU A 54 -23.49 -5.49 -3.13
CA GLU A 54 -22.72 -5.04 -1.97
C GLU A 54 -22.28 -6.25 -1.15
N VAL A 55 -21.00 -6.30 -0.79
CA VAL A 55 -20.37 -7.40 -0.06
C VAL A 55 -19.48 -6.84 1.05
N PRO A 56 -19.35 -7.54 2.19
CA PRO A 56 -18.36 -7.20 3.21
C PRO A 56 -16.94 -7.43 2.67
N VAL A 57 -15.97 -6.73 3.26
CA VAL A 57 -14.59 -6.68 2.77
C VAL A 57 -13.62 -6.80 3.92
N MET A 58 -12.55 -7.58 3.76
CA MET A 58 -11.45 -7.66 4.72
C MET A 58 -10.11 -7.93 4.04
N HIS A 59 -9.01 -7.58 4.68
CA HIS A 59 -7.66 -7.97 4.25
C HIS A 59 -7.35 -9.42 4.68
N ALA A 60 -8.09 -10.38 4.12
CA ALA A 60 -7.92 -11.79 4.43
C ALA A 60 -6.55 -12.37 4.04
N CYS A 61 -5.83 -11.71 3.12
CA CYS A 61 -4.47 -12.07 2.69
C CYS A 61 -3.36 -11.24 3.36
N GLY A 62 -3.69 -10.34 4.29
CA GLY A 62 -2.70 -9.57 5.04
C GLY A 62 -2.05 -8.41 4.27
N HIS A 63 -2.67 -7.92 3.19
CA HIS A 63 -2.14 -6.79 2.40
C HIS A 63 -2.02 -5.49 3.20
N ASP A 64 -2.87 -5.32 4.22
CA ASP A 64 -2.71 -4.27 5.23
C ASP A 64 -1.39 -4.38 6.01
N VAL A 65 -1.01 -5.59 6.43
CA VAL A 65 0.28 -5.85 7.10
C VAL A 65 1.45 -5.60 6.15
N HIS A 66 1.39 -6.07 4.91
CA HIS A 66 2.44 -5.83 3.92
C HIS A 66 2.67 -4.33 3.71
N LEU A 67 1.58 -3.57 3.58
CA LEU A 67 1.63 -2.12 3.40
C LEU A 67 2.18 -1.41 4.64
N ALA A 68 1.79 -1.84 5.85
CA ALA A 68 2.33 -1.32 7.10
C ALA A 68 3.85 -1.58 7.24
N CYS A 69 4.31 -2.78 6.87
CA CYS A 69 5.74 -3.11 6.85
C CYS A 69 6.51 -2.27 5.84
N ALA A 70 6.00 -2.12 4.62
CA ALA A 70 6.64 -1.29 3.58
C ALA A 70 6.71 0.19 4.00
N ALA A 71 5.64 0.70 4.61
CA ALA A 71 5.57 2.02 5.22
C ALA A 71 6.62 2.22 6.32
N GLY A 72 6.69 1.28 7.27
CA GLY A 72 7.64 1.32 8.38
C GLY A 72 9.09 1.26 7.89
N ALA A 73 9.41 0.37 6.95
CA ALA A 73 10.73 0.28 6.35
C ALA A 73 11.12 1.58 5.63
N ALA A 74 10.21 2.17 4.85
CA ALA A 74 10.44 3.44 4.17
C ALA A 74 10.69 4.59 5.16
N SER A 75 9.97 4.64 6.28
CA SER A 75 10.19 5.63 7.34
C SER A 75 11.55 5.44 7.99
N ALA A 76 11.90 4.21 8.40
CA ALA A 76 13.19 3.92 9.02
C ALA A 76 14.38 4.28 8.11
N LEU A 77 14.28 3.96 6.81
CA LEU A 77 15.29 4.34 5.82
C LEU A 77 15.35 5.86 5.59
N ALA A 78 14.23 6.57 5.71
CA ALA A 78 14.21 8.02 5.61
C ALA A 78 14.87 8.69 6.82
N ASP A 79 14.71 8.11 8.01
CA ASP A 79 15.22 8.63 9.28
C ASP A 79 16.72 8.34 9.47
N ASP A 80 17.21 7.19 9.01
CA ASP A 80 18.63 6.82 9.10
C ASP A 80 19.32 6.80 7.72
N ARG A 81 19.54 8.00 7.18
CA ARG A 81 20.18 8.18 5.86
C ARG A 81 21.69 7.92 5.87
N ASP A 82 22.32 7.81 7.02
CA ASP A 82 23.76 7.53 7.09
C ASP A 82 24.06 6.03 6.96
N ALA A 83 23.11 5.17 7.34
CA ALA A 83 23.25 3.71 7.26
C ALA A 83 23.15 3.12 5.84
N TRP A 84 22.74 3.89 4.82
CA TRP A 84 22.57 3.36 3.46
C TRP A 84 22.91 4.36 2.34
N ARG A 85 22.97 3.85 1.10
CA ARG A 85 23.21 4.61 -0.14
C ARG A 85 22.39 4.03 -1.28
N GLY A 86 22.00 4.86 -2.25
CA GLY A 86 21.30 4.43 -3.48
C GLY A 86 19.87 4.97 -3.58
N THR A 87 18.97 4.17 -4.15
CA THR A 87 17.56 4.54 -4.36
C THR A 87 16.62 3.44 -3.89
N VAL A 88 15.58 3.80 -3.14
CA VAL A 88 14.48 2.90 -2.76
C VAL A 88 13.20 3.38 -3.42
N LEU A 89 12.62 2.53 -4.27
CA LEU A 89 11.31 2.74 -4.87
C LEU A 89 10.27 1.99 -4.03
N VAL A 90 9.29 2.68 -3.47
CA VAL A 90 8.19 2.06 -2.73
C VAL A 90 6.94 2.09 -3.61
N VAL A 91 6.37 0.93 -3.90
CA VAL A 91 5.22 0.75 -4.81
C VAL A 91 4.07 0.11 -4.06
N GLY A 92 2.94 0.82 -4.00
CA GLY A 92 1.65 0.24 -3.65
C GLY A 92 0.95 -0.20 -4.94
N GLN A 93 0.91 -1.51 -5.18
CA GLN A 93 0.23 -2.08 -6.34
C GLN A 93 -1.24 -2.33 -6.00
N ALA A 94 -2.14 -1.82 -6.84
CA ALA A 94 -3.53 -2.21 -6.77
C ALA A 94 -3.76 -3.59 -7.41
N ALA A 95 -4.90 -4.21 -7.09
CA ALA A 95 -5.50 -5.24 -7.93
C ALA A 95 -4.66 -6.54 -8.02
N GLU A 96 -3.95 -6.91 -6.96
CA GLU A 96 -3.17 -8.15 -6.92
C GLU A 96 -4.08 -9.38 -7.04
N GLU A 97 -5.20 -9.40 -6.31
CA GLU A 97 -6.10 -10.54 -6.23
C GLU A 97 -6.85 -10.77 -7.54
N THR A 98 -7.08 -9.70 -8.31
CA THR A 98 -7.76 -9.76 -9.61
C THR A 98 -6.95 -10.39 -10.73
N LEU A 99 -5.63 -10.55 -10.57
CA LEU A 99 -4.84 -11.35 -11.51
C LEU A 99 -5.27 -12.83 -11.47
N HIS A 100 -5.88 -13.27 -10.36
CA HIS A 100 -6.36 -14.63 -10.14
C HIS A 100 -7.90 -14.76 -10.23
N SER A 101 -8.64 -13.64 -10.33
CA SER A 101 -10.11 -13.66 -10.35
C SER A 101 -10.71 -12.48 -11.14
N PRO A 102 -11.25 -12.72 -12.36
CA PRO A 102 -11.81 -11.67 -13.21
C PRO A 102 -13.14 -11.08 -12.70
N GLU A 103 -13.69 -11.63 -11.62
CA GLU A 103 -15.02 -11.31 -11.09
C GLU A 103 -15.02 -10.08 -10.16
N PHE A 104 -13.84 -9.62 -9.75
CA PHE A 104 -13.69 -8.61 -8.71
C PHE A 104 -13.27 -7.25 -9.28
N ARG A 105 -13.89 -6.17 -8.80
CA ARG A 105 -13.37 -4.81 -9.01
C ARG A 105 -12.47 -4.48 -7.83
N PRO A 106 -11.21 -4.05 -8.04
CA PRO A 106 -10.28 -3.75 -6.96
C PRO A 106 -10.88 -2.73 -5.99
N GLN A 107 -11.05 -3.12 -4.72
CA GLN A 107 -11.58 -2.26 -3.67
C GLN A 107 -10.43 -1.55 -2.96
N VAL A 108 -9.85 -0.57 -3.63
CA VAL A 108 -8.66 0.16 -3.13
C VAL A 108 -9.05 1.22 -2.10
N GLY A 109 -10.34 1.55 -1.97
CA GLY A 109 -10.88 2.63 -1.13
C GLY A 109 -10.61 2.53 0.38
N ALA A 110 -10.57 1.32 0.95
CA ALA A 110 -10.37 1.13 2.39
C ALA A 110 -8.89 1.33 2.79
N THR A 111 -7.98 0.84 1.97
CA THR A 111 -6.52 0.79 2.22
C THR A 111 -5.81 2.13 1.96
N LEU A 112 -6.42 3.00 1.14
CA LEU A 112 -5.83 4.29 0.75
C LEU A 112 -5.61 5.25 1.94
N ARG A 113 -6.33 5.13 3.06
CA ARG A 113 -6.18 6.07 4.17
C ARG A 113 -4.90 5.86 4.98
N THR A 114 -4.44 4.63 5.16
CA THR A 114 -3.28 4.31 6.00
C THR A 114 -1.98 4.25 5.18
N GLY A 115 -2.00 3.62 4.00
CA GLY A 115 -0.80 3.47 3.16
C GLY A 115 -0.34 4.74 2.44
N ILE A 116 -1.28 5.60 2.03
CA ILE A 116 -0.92 6.88 1.41
C ILE A 116 -0.24 7.80 2.41
N ALA A 117 -0.69 7.82 3.67
CA ALA A 117 -0.10 8.68 4.69
C ALA A 117 1.39 8.37 4.90
N ALA A 118 1.75 7.08 4.94
CA ALA A 118 3.15 6.65 5.09
C ALA A 118 4.00 6.94 3.84
N LEU A 119 3.49 6.69 2.63
CA LEU A 119 4.17 7.05 1.39
C LEU A 119 4.32 8.57 1.22
N HIS A 120 3.36 9.34 1.74
CA HIS A 120 3.42 10.80 1.76
C HIS A 120 4.45 11.29 2.78
N ALA A 121 4.55 10.67 3.95
CA ALA A 121 5.59 10.96 4.94
C ALA A 121 7.00 10.65 4.42
N ALA A 122 7.19 9.49 3.78
CA ALA A 122 8.45 9.14 3.13
C ALA A 122 8.82 10.12 1.99
N ALA A 123 7.82 10.58 1.22
CA ALA A 123 8.03 11.60 0.19
C ALA A 123 8.41 12.96 0.77
N LEU A 124 7.80 13.39 1.89
CA LEU A 124 8.15 14.63 2.58
C LEU A 124 9.56 14.55 3.20
N ALA A 125 9.95 13.41 3.77
CA ALA A 125 11.31 13.20 4.28
C ALA A 125 12.38 13.22 3.16
N SER A 126 12.01 12.82 1.94
CA SER A 126 12.89 12.87 0.77
C SER A 126 13.09 14.29 0.20
N LEU A 127 12.20 15.23 0.53
CA LEU A 127 12.23 16.61 0.01
C LEU A 127 13.05 17.59 0.85
N GLY A 128 13.66 17.12 1.95
CA GLY A 128 14.39 17.98 2.87
C GLY A 128 13.44 18.89 3.64
N ARG A 129 13.39 18.74 4.96
CA ARG A 129 12.90 19.84 5.80
C ARG A 129 13.93 20.98 5.72
N PRO A 130 13.50 22.26 5.75
CA PRO A 130 14.42 23.39 5.84
C PRO A 130 15.34 23.27 7.06
#